data_AF-C1LFI4-F1
#
_entry.id   AF-C1LFI4-F1
#
_cell.length_a   1.000
_cell.length_b   1.000
_cell.length_c   1.000
_cell.angle_alpha   90.00
_cell.angle_beta   90.00
_cell.angle_gamma   90.00
#
_symmetry.space_group_name_H-M   'P 1'
#
loop_
_entity.id
_entity.type
_entity.pdbx_description
1 polymer ?
#
loop_
_entity_poly.entity_id
_entity_poly.type
_entity_poly.pdbx_seq_one_letter_code
_entity_poly.pdbx_strand_id
1 'polypeptide(L)'
;MKYINLMLTIILVLSLETFHIIDACREIGEVCSKTVFDKCCGNTVCKLRGPFYGECVECLNSGEKCWRNSECCSGYCRWFTCQD
;
A
#
# COMPACT_ATOMS: atom_id res chain seq x y z
N MET A 1 32.06 -34.02 -9.21
CA MET A 1 30.98 -34.17 -8.21
C MET A 1 31.09 -33.18 -7.04
N LYS A 2 32.28 -32.92 -6.44
CA LYS A 2 32.45 -31.90 -5.38
C LYS A 2 31.99 -30.49 -5.77
N TYR A 3 32.33 -30.03 -6.97
CA TYR A 3 31.96 -28.68 -7.45
C TYR A 3 30.46 -28.52 -7.74
N ILE A 4 29.75 -29.59 -8.09
CA ILE A 4 28.31 -29.54 -8.37
C ILE A 4 27.53 -29.24 -7.09
N ASN A 5 27.87 -29.92 -5.98
CA ASN A 5 27.27 -29.64 -4.67
C ASN A 5 27.61 -28.22 -4.18
N LEU A 6 28.82 -27.75 -4.44
CA LEU A 6 29.24 -26.38 -4.09
C LEU A 6 28.43 -25.33 -4.87
N MET A 7 28.23 -25.54 -6.18
CA MET A 7 27.42 -24.65 -7.01
C MET A 7 25.94 -24.68 -6.59
N LEU A 8 25.40 -25.86 -6.28
CA LEU A 8 24.03 -26.00 -5.76
C LEU A 8 23.81 -25.26 -4.45
N THR A 9 24.78 -25.30 -3.52
CA THR A 9 24.68 -24.54 -2.27
C THR A 9 24.74 -23.03 -2.50
N ILE A 10 25.55 -22.57 -3.45
CA ILE A 10 25.65 -21.13 -3.78
C ILE A 10 24.34 -20.64 -4.42
N ILE A 11 23.76 -21.40 -5.34
CA ILE A 11 22.47 -21.08 -5.97
C ILE A 11 21.35 -21.03 -4.92
N LEU A 12 21.35 -21.98 -3.97
CA LEU A 12 20.38 -22.00 -2.88
C LEU A 12 20.50 -20.73 -2.02
N VAL A 13 21.72 -20.37 -1.60
CA VAL A 13 21.98 -19.15 -0.80
C VAL A 13 21.60 -17.87 -1.55
N LEU A 14 21.94 -17.76 -2.84
CA LEU A 14 21.56 -16.61 -3.67
C LEU A 14 20.04 -16.47 -3.83
N SER A 15 19.29 -17.58 -3.85
CA SER A 15 17.83 -17.54 -3.94
C SER A 15 17.14 -17.11 -2.63
N LEU A 16 17.81 -17.24 -1.47
CA LEU A 16 17.31 -16.80 -0.17
C LEU A 16 17.33 -15.26 -0.02
N GLU A 17 18.20 -14.55 -0.74
CA GLU A 17 18.35 -13.08 -0.64
C GLU A 17 17.28 -12.31 -1.44
N THR A 18 16.63 -12.95 -2.41
CA THR A 18 15.69 -12.28 -3.33
C THR A 18 14.22 -12.35 -2.91
N PHE A 19 13.89 -12.98 -1.78
CA PHE A 19 12.52 -13.02 -1.27
C PHE A 19 12.19 -11.80 -0.42
N HIS A 20 12.50 -10.61 -0.93
CA HIS A 20 11.89 -9.40 -0.42
C HIS A 20 10.49 -9.29 -1.04
N ILE A 21 9.48 -9.85 -0.36
CA ILE A 21 8.15 -9.26 -0.42
C ILE A 21 8.33 -7.87 0.20
N ILE A 22 8.80 -6.91 -0.58
CA ILE A 22 8.73 -5.52 -0.19
C ILE A 22 7.23 -5.27 -0.22
N ASP A 23 6.61 -5.30 0.95
CA ASP A 23 5.40 -4.55 1.28
C ASP A 23 5.71 -3.06 1.04
N ALA A 24 5.99 -2.71 -0.22
CA ALA A 24 6.32 -1.38 -0.67
C ALA A 24 5.02 -0.60 -0.51
N CYS A 25 4.93 0.13 0.59
CA CYS A 25 3.85 1.07 0.75
C CYS A 25 4.05 2.23 -0.24
N ARG A 26 2.95 2.86 -0.63
CA ARG A 26 2.94 3.98 -1.56
C ARG A 26 3.18 5.28 -0.82
N GLU A 27 4.13 6.08 -1.29
CA GLU A 27 4.36 7.42 -0.74
C GLU A 27 3.24 8.40 -1.14
N ILE A 28 3.19 9.56 -0.49
CA ILE A 28 2.22 10.61 -0.82
C ILE A 28 2.40 11.01 -2.29
N GLY A 29 1.30 11.10 -3.03
CA GLY A 29 1.31 11.40 -4.46
C GLY A 29 1.47 10.18 -5.37
N GLU A 30 1.84 9.02 -4.83
CA GLU A 30 1.91 7.80 -5.63
C GLU A 30 0.53 7.20 -5.89
N VAL A 31 0.45 6.46 -7.00
CA VAL A 31 -0.76 5.76 -7.39
C VAL A 31 -1.04 4.62 -6.41
N CYS A 32 -2.28 4.59 -5.92
CA CYS A 32 -2.78 3.50 -5.09
C CYS A 32 -4.06 2.92 -5.68
N SER A 33 -4.27 1.64 -5.42
CA SER A 33 -5.57 1.00 -5.52
C SER A 33 -6.04 0.80 -4.07
N LYS A 34 -7.29 1.10 -3.72
CA LYS A 34 -7.80 0.94 -2.33
C LYS A 34 -8.00 -0.55 -1.98
N THR A 35 -7.00 -1.38 -2.26
CA THR A 35 -6.91 -2.82 -2.02
C THR A 35 -5.96 -3.06 -0.85
N VAL A 36 -6.01 -4.27 -0.27
CA VAL A 36 -5.16 -4.65 0.87
C VAL A 36 -3.68 -4.75 0.47
N PHE A 37 -3.38 -4.85 -0.83
CA PHE A 37 -2.04 -5.06 -1.37
C PHE A 37 -1.32 -3.75 -1.72
N ASP A 38 -2.05 -2.66 -1.99
CA ASP A 38 -1.49 -1.33 -2.29
C ASP A 38 -1.81 -0.34 -1.17
N LYS A 39 -1.18 -0.51 0.00
CA LYS A 39 -1.33 0.41 1.14
C LYS A 39 -0.47 1.65 0.95
N CYS A 40 -0.99 2.82 1.33
CA CYS A 40 -0.18 4.01 1.48
C CYS A 40 0.69 3.92 2.75
N CYS A 41 1.84 4.59 2.77
CA CYS A 41 2.78 4.52 3.89
C CYS A 41 2.26 5.27 5.14
N GLY A 42 2.53 4.70 6.32
CA GLY A 42 2.20 5.34 7.60
C GLY A 42 0.69 5.53 7.80
N ASN A 43 0.28 6.75 8.14
CA ASN A 43 -1.11 7.12 8.40
C ASN A 43 -1.81 7.75 7.19
N THR A 44 -1.19 7.70 6.01
CA THR A 44 -1.76 8.25 4.79
C THR A 44 -2.85 7.33 4.22
N VAL A 45 -3.72 7.90 3.39
CA VAL A 45 -4.93 7.24 2.90
C VAL A 45 -5.03 7.31 1.38
N CYS A 46 -5.56 6.25 0.78
CA CYS A 46 -5.77 6.21 -0.66
C CYS A 46 -7.04 6.98 -1.04
N LYS A 47 -6.86 8.16 -1.65
CA LYS A 47 -7.93 8.95 -2.25
C LYS A 47 -8.26 8.40 -3.64
N LEU A 48 -9.39 7.69 -3.74
CA LEU A 48 -9.86 7.15 -5.01
C LEU A 48 -10.34 8.26 -5.94
N ARG A 49 -9.74 8.37 -7.13
CA ARG A 49 -10.23 9.24 -8.21
C ARG A 49 -11.14 8.49 -9.18
N GLY A 50 -11.11 7.16 -9.15
CA GLY A 50 -11.93 6.28 -9.98
C GLY A 50 -12.05 4.87 -9.39
N PRO A 51 -12.70 3.94 -10.11
CA PRO A 51 -12.75 2.54 -9.70
C PRO A 51 -11.34 1.94 -9.69
N PHE A 52 -10.91 1.46 -8.52
CA PHE A 52 -9.61 0.82 -8.30
C PHE A 52 -8.37 1.68 -8.62
N TYR A 53 -8.52 3.01 -8.72
CA TYR A 53 -7.42 3.94 -8.97
C TYR A 53 -7.55 5.21 -8.11
N GLY A 54 -6.45 5.60 -7.51
CA GLY A 54 -6.37 6.75 -6.62
C GLY A 54 -4.93 7.20 -6.39
N GLU A 55 -4.78 8.09 -5.42
CA GLU A 55 -3.51 8.68 -5.02
C GLU A 55 -3.43 8.72 -3.49
N CYS A 56 -2.24 8.48 -2.94
CA CYS A 56 -2.02 8.58 -1.51
C CYS A 56 -1.96 10.04 -1.05
N VAL A 57 -2.79 10.37 -0.07
CA VAL A 57 -2.90 11.71 0.54
C VAL A 57 -2.85 11.60 2.05
N GLU A 58 -2.60 12.71 2.76
CA GLU A 58 -2.58 12.69 4.23
C GLU A 58 -3.95 12.36 4.82
N CYS A 59 -5.02 12.96 4.29
CA CYS A 59 -6.39 12.72 4.72
C CYS A 59 -7.39 13.04 3.60
N LEU A 60 -8.62 12.54 3.75
CA LEU A 60 -9.72 12.74 2.82
C LEU A 60 -10.53 13.99 3.18
N ASN A 61 -10.79 14.83 2.18
CA ASN A 61 -11.64 16.01 2.32
C ASN A 61 -13.13 15.63 2.30
N SER A 62 -13.98 16.56 2.71
CA SER A 62 -15.44 16.39 2.67
C SER A 62 -15.96 16.10 1.27
N GLY A 63 -16.88 15.15 1.17
CA GLY A 63 -17.37 14.61 -0.11
C GLY A 63 -16.58 13.41 -0.66
N GLU A 64 -15.40 13.11 -0.12
CA GLU A 64 -14.59 11.96 -0.54
C GLU A 64 -15.06 10.65 0.10
N LYS A 65 -14.83 9.53 -0.61
CA LYS A 65 -15.27 8.20 -0.14
C LYS A 65 -14.38 7.64 0.95
N CYS A 66 -14.97 7.35 2.11
CA CYS A 66 -14.27 6.83 3.28
C CYS A 66 -14.86 5.50 3.76
N TRP A 67 -14.04 4.73 4.48
CA TRP A 67 -14.42 3.52 5.20
C TRP A 67 -14.29 3.69 6.71
N ARG A 68 -13.34 4.52 7.16
CA ARG A 68 -13.08 4.79 8.57
C ARG A 68 -13.06 6.29 8.81
N ASN A 69 -13.54 6.69 9.99
CA ASN A 69 -13.50 8.06 10.48
C ASN A 69 -12.09 8.67 10.46
N SER A 70 -11.07 7.87 10.78
CA SER A 70 -9.67 8.30 10.77
C SER A 70 -9.12 8.63 9.39
N GLU A 71 -9.82 8.26 8.31
CA GLU A 71 -9.39 8.64 6.96
C GLU A 71 -9.77 10.08 6.61
N CYS A 72 -10.80 10.63 7.25
CA CYS A 72 -11.29 11.98 6.97
C CYS A 72 -10.52 13.01 7.78
N CYS A 73 -10.16 14.14 7.16
CA CYS A 73 -9.51 15.25 7.86
C CYS A 73 -10.38 15.81 9.01
N SER A 74 -11.70 15.73 8.86
CA SER A 74 -12.69 16.10 9.88
C SER A 74 -12.87 15.04 11.00
N GLY A 75 -12.39 13.81 10.79
CA GLY A 75 -12.66 12.69 11.68
C GLY A 75 -14.06 12.09 11.54
N TYR A 76 -14.88 12.53 10.59
CA TYR A 76 -16.26 12.05 10.40
C TYR A 76 -16.46 11.36 9.06
N CYS A 77 -16.51 10.03 9.09
CA CYS A 77 -16.96 9.21 7.97
C CYS A 77 -18.41 8.79 8.19
N ARG A 78 -19.36 9.35 7.43
CA ARG A 78 -20.78 9.00 7.52
C ARG A 78 -21.33 8.68 6.14
N TRP A 79 -22.12 7.62 6.04
CA TRP A 79 -22.67 7.17 4.75
C TRP A 79 -21.61 6.93 3.67
N PHE A 80 -20.44 6.38 4.06
CA PHE A 80 -19.28 6.16 3.19
C PHE A 80 -18.67 7.43 2.58
N THR A 81 -18.95 8.60 3.17
CA THR A 81 -18.47 9.90 2.69
C THR A 81 -17.96 10.73 3.86
N CYS A 82 -16.84 11.43 3.66
CA CYS A 82 -16.35 12.39 4.66
C CYS A 82 -17.29 13.58 4.76
N GLN A 83 -17.60 14.00 5.99
CA GLN A 83 -18.41 15.18 6.30
C GLN A 83 -17.63 16.10 7.23
N ASP A 84 -17.86 17.41 7.14
CA ASP A 84 -17.34 18.41 8.09
C ASP A 84 -18.12 18.40 9.41
#